data_AF-W4V3T8-F1
#
_entry.id   AF-W4V3T8-F1
#
_cell.length_a   1.000
_cell.length_b   1.000
_cell.length_c   1.000
_cell.angle_alpha   90.00
_cell.angle_beta   90.00
_cell.angle_gamma   90.00
#
_symmetry.space_group_name_H-M   'P 1'
#
loop_
_entity.id
_entity.type
_entity.pdbx_description
1 polymer ?
#
loop_
_entity_poly.entity_id
_entity_poly.type
_entity_poly.pdbx_seq_one_letter_code
_entity_poly.pdbx_strand_id
1 'polypeptide(L)' 'MALELFKPFVMKKLVNDGLAHNIKSAKRMVERVRNEVWDVLEEVIKEHPVLLNRAPTLHRLGIQAFEPVLVEGRA' A
#
# COMPACT_ATOMS: atom_id res chain seq x y z
N MET A 1 0.84 6.83 -4.09
CA MET A 1 -0.55 6.64 -3.60
C MET A 1 -0.66 5.35 -2.79
N ALA A 2 -0.25 4.19 -3.34
CA ALA A 2 -0.26 2.90 -2.66
C ALA A 2 0.42 2.95 -1.27
N LEU A 3 1.64 3.48 -1.17
CA LEU A 3 2.37 3.52 0.10
C LEU A 3 1.61 4.24 1.23
N GLU A 4 0.83 5.28 0.93
CA GLU A 4 0.06 5.99 1.95
C GLU A 4 -1.19 5.20 2.38
N LEU A 5 -1.87 4.55 1.42
CA LEU A 5 -3.03 3.69 1.70
C LEU A 5 -2.65 2.45 2.52
N PHE A 6 -1.51 1.85 2.20
CA PHE A 6 -1.04 0.60 2.81
C PHE A 6 -0.03 0.81 3.97
N LYS A 7 0.21 2.07 4.37
CA LYS A 7 1.22 2.44 5.36
C LYS A 7 1.19 1.61 6.65
N PRO A 8 0.03 1.36 7.29
CA PRO A 8 0.00 0.58 8.54
C PRO A 8 0.42 -0.88 8.31
N PHE A 9 0.05 -1.46 7.17
CA PHE A 9 0.35 -2.84 6.80
C PHE A 9 1.83 -3.02 6.49
N VAL A 10 2.41 -2.09 5.72
CA VAL A 10 3.84 -2.05 5.43
C VAL A 10 4.65 -1.90 6.73
N MET A 11 4.25 -0.98 7.62
CA MET A 11 4.93 -0.79 8.90
C MET A 11 4.87 -2.04 9.79
N LYS A 12 3.72 -2.71 9.85
CA LYS A 12 3.56 -3.97 10.60
C LYS A 12 4.47 -5.06 10.03
N LYS A 13 4.51 -5.20 8.70
CA LYS A 13 5.31 -6.23 8.03
C LYS A 13 6.82 -5.98 8.18
N LEU A 14 7.28 -4.73 8.07
CA LEU A 14 8.67 -4.36 8.34
C LEU A 14 9.15 -4.76 9.75
N VAL A 15 8.27 -4.67 10.76
CA VAL A 15 8.60 -5.10 12.13
C VAL A 15 8.59 -6.61 12.25
N ASN A 16 7.59 -7.29 11.66
CA ASN A 16 7.48 -8.75 11.70
C ASN A 16 8.66 -9.44 11.00
N ASP A 17 9.12 -8.88 9.88
CA ASP A 17 10.22 -9.42 9.07
C ASP A 17 11.60 -9.03 9.64
N GLY A 18 11.64 -8.33 10.78
CA GLY A 18 12.88 -7.93 11.45
C GLY A 18 13.65 -6.77 10.76
N LEU A 19 13.13 -6.22 9.67
CA LEU A 19 13.72 -5.09 8.93
C LEU A 19 13.66 -3.78 9.74
N ALA A 20 12.72 -3.67 10.69
CA ALA A 20 12.61 -2.57 11.63
C ALA A 20 12.50 -3.07 13.07
N HIS A 21 13.32 -2.51 13.97
CA HIS A 21 13.31 -2.88 15.39
C HIS A 21 11.96 -2.62 16.09
N ASN A 22 11.22 -1.60 15.68
CA ASN A 22 9.92 -1.24 16.27
C ASN A 22 9.10 -0.37 15.32
N ILE A 23 7.85 -0.10 15.70
CA ILE A 23 6.90 0.67 14.88
C ILE A 23 7.37 2.10 14.59
N LYS A 24 8.09 2.75 15.52
CA LYS A 24 8.65 4.10 15.32
C LYS A 24 9.77 4.08 14.28
N SER A 25 10.62 3.05 14.30
CA SER A 25 11.66 2.83 13.30
C SER A 25 11.04 2.54 11.93
N ALA A 26 10.04 1.66 11.86
CA ALA A 26 9.33 1.34 10.62
C ALA A 26 8.69 2.59 9.99
N LYS A 27 8.05 3.43 10.81
CA LYS A 27 7.50 4.72 10.35
C LYS A 27 8.56 5.59 9.68
N ARG A 28 9.74 5.73 10.30
CA ARG A 28 10.86 6.51 9.73
C ARG A 28 11.40 5.90 8.44
N MET A 29 11.43 4.58 8.32
CA MET A 29 11.85 3.91 7.08
C MET A 29 10.88 4.19 5.93
N VAL A 30 9.58 4.12 6.21
CA VAL A 30 8.53 4.42 5.23
C VAL A 30 8.54 5.90 4.81
N GLU A 31 8.68 6.83 5.76
CA GLU A 31 8.76 8.28 5.46
C GLU A 31 10.00 8.64 4.64
N ARG A 32 11.10 7.91 4.81
CA ARG A 32 12.33 8.09 4.02
C ARG A 32 12.31 7.31 2.71
N VAL A 33 11.26 6.53 2.46
CA VAL A 33 11.09 5.73 1.23
C VAL A 33 12.33 4.88 0.94
N ARG A 34 12.81 4.15 1.96
CA ARG A 34 13.94 3.24 1.76
C ARG A 34 13.57 2.10 0.79
N ASN A 35 14.56 1.53 0.10
CA ASN A 35 14.31 0.53 -0.94
C ASN A 35 13.54 -0.69 -0.44
N GLU A 36 13.84 -1.16 0.78
CA GLU A 36 13.19 -2.32 1.40
C GLU A 36 11.68 -2.11 1.62
N VAL A 37 11.22 -0.85 1.63
CA VAL A 37 9.79 -0.51 1.73
C VAL A 37 9.04 -0.92 0.47
N TRP A 38 9.67 -0.88 -0.70
CA TRP A 38 9.05 -1.26 -1.97
C TRP A 38 8.83 -2.76 -2.07
N ASP A 39 9.83 -3.56 -1.68
CA ASP A 39 9.72 -5.03 -1.65
C ASP A 39 8.57 -5.46 -0.70
N VAL A 40 8.53 -4.87 0.50
CA VAL A 40 7.45 -5.13 1.46
C VAL A 40 6.10 -4.64 0.95
N LEU A 41 6.05 -3.49 0.26
CA LEU A 41 4.81 -2.98 -0.32
C LEU A 41 4.26 -3.94 -1.38
N GLU A 42 5.10 -4.48 -2.24
CA GLU A 42 4.71 -5.45 -3.28
C GLU A 42 4.10 -6.72 -2.67
N GLU A 43 4.67 -7.22 -1.57
CA GLU A 43 4.10 -8.34 -0.83
C GLU A 43 2.76 -7.99 -0.15
N VAL A 44 2.62 -6.77 0.38
CA VAL A 44 1.40 -6.34 1.10
C VAL A 44 0.20 -6.18 0.16
N ILE A 45 0.42 -5.74 -1.07
CA ILE A 45 -0.67 -5.48 -2.02
C ILE A 45 -1.16 -6.73 -2.76
N LYS A 46 -0.37 -7.80 -2.75
CA LYS A 46 -0.69 -9.06 -3.40
C LYS A 46 -1.99 -9.63 -2.84
N GLU A 47 -2.93 -10.02 -3.70
CA GLU A 47 -4.26 -10.52 -3.33
C GLU A 47 -5.07 -9.55 -2.43
N HIS A 48 -4.73 -8.26 -2.42
CA HIS A 48 -5.40 -7.24 -1.63
C HIS A 48 -6.17 -6.27 -2.54
N PRO A 49 -7.42 -6.59 -2.92
CA PRO A 49 -8.15 -5.79 -3.88
C PRO A 49 -8.47 -4.38 -3.34
N VAL A 50 -8.42 -3.40 -4.24
CA VAL A 50 -8.81 -2.01 -3.99
C VAL A 50 -10.12 -1.69 -4.71
N LEU A 51 -10.92 -0.79 -4.15
CA LEU A 51 -12.15 -0.32 -4.78
C LEU A 51 -11.88 0.98 -5.55
N LEU A 52 -12.28 1.01 -6.81
CA LEU A 52 -12.30 2.22 -7.63
C LEU A 52 -13.74 2.70 -7.79
N ASN A 53 -13.94 4.03 -7.73
CA ASN A 53 -15.23 4.68 -7.89
C ASN A 53 -15.08 5.94 -8.75
N ARG A 54 -16.06 6.21 -9.61
CA ARG A 54 -16.18 7.47 -10.37
C ARG A 54 -17.54 8.10 -10.11
N ALA A 55 -17.55 9.31 -9.57
CA ALA A 55 -18.78 10.06 -9.33
C ALA A 55 -19.35 10.65 -10.65
N PRO A 56 -20.69 10.71 -10.81
CA PRO A 56 -21.73 10.15 -9.93
C PRO A 56 -21.95 8.64 -10.13
N THR A 57 -22.26 7.92 -9.04
CA THR A 57 -22.46 6.46 -9.06
C THR A 57 -23.95 6.12 -9.24
N LEU A 58 -24.38 5.78 -10.46
CA LEU A 58 -25.79 5.50 -10.78
C LEU A 58 -26.26 4.07 -10.47
N HIS A 59 -25.34 3.11 -10.47
CA HIS A 59 -25.63 1.69 -10.28
C HIS A 59 -24.43 0.95 -9.71
N ARG A 60 -24.63 -0.31 -9.29
CA ARG A 60 -23.60 -1.15 -8.66
C ARG A 60 -22.27 -1.22 -9.42
N LEU A 61 -22.29 -1.17 -10.75
CA LEU A 61 -21.05 -1.24 -11.56
C LEU A 61 -20.20 0.04 -11.52
N GLY A 62 -20.66 1.11 -10.87
CA GLY A 62 -19.87 2.34 -10.69
C GLY A 62 -18.81 2.22 -9.59
N ILE A 63 -18.86 1.16 -8.78
CA ILE A 63 -17.81 0.78 -7.82
C ILE A 63 -17.40 -0.65 -8.15
N GLN A 64 -16.11 -0.88 -8.38
CA GLN A 64 -15.58 -2.19 -8.72
C GLN A 64 -14.28 -2.46 -7.98
N ALA A 65 -14.03 -3.73 -7.69
CA ALA A 65 -12.80 -4.20 -7.06
C ALA A 65 -11.77 -4.57 -8.13
N PHE A 66 -10.51 -4.24 -7.89
CA PHE A 66 -9.38 -4.55 -8.77
C PHE A 66 -8.18 -4.98 -7.94
N GLU A 67 -7.35 -5.85 -8.50
CA GLU A 67 -6.02 -6.11 -7.95
C GLU A 67 -5.08 -4.95 -8.31
N PRO A 68 -4.45 -4.29 -7.33
CA PRO A 68 -3.56 -3.16 -7.60
C PRO A 68 -2.24 -3.62 -8.21
N VAL A 69 -1.77 -2.89 -9.23
CA VAL A 69 -0.44 -3.06 -9.83
C VAL A 69 0.39 -1.79 -9.55
N LEU A 70 1.62 -1.96 -9.05
CA LEU A 70 2.52 -0.82 -8.85
C LEU A 70 2.97 -0.26 -10.20
N VAL A 71 2.79 1.04 -10.38
CA VAL A 71 3.21 1.78 -11.57
C VAL A 71 3.92 3.06 -11.14
N GLU A 72 4.84 3.52 -11.99
CA GLU A 72 5.49 4.81 -11.80
C GLU A 72 4.54 5.97 -12.15
N GLY A 73 4.76 7.14 -11.52
CA GLY A 73 4.02 8.37 -11.83
C GLY A 73 2.85 8.71 -10.90
N ARG A 74 2.11 9.76 -11.28
CA ARG A 74 0.98 10.34 -10.55
C ARG A 74 -0.08 10.77 -11.57
N ALA A 75 -0.78 9.79 -12.16
CA ALA A 75 -1.92 10.05 -13.02
C ALA A 75 -3.13 10.56 -12.21
#